data_AF-A5W5V7-F1
#
_entry.id   AF-A5W5V7-F1
#
_cell.length_a   1.000
_cell.length_b   1.000
_cell.length_c   1.000
_cell.angle_alpha   90.00
_cell.angle_beta   90.00
_cell.angle_gamma   90.00
#
_symmetry.space_group_name_H-M   'P 1'
#
loop_
_entity.id
_entity.type
_entity.pdbx_description
1 polymer ?
#
loop_
_entity_poly.entity_id
_entity_poly.type
_entity_poly.pdbx_seq_one_letter_code
_entity_poly.pdbx_strand_id
1 'polypeptide(L)'
;MEANKMREQFEARFVEEYVRVLGEGARELAAHTLAANPPLVSMSWWAWQASREAVLVTLPKITGHEYDPLAGADYREGCREAIEAQGLKVAP
;
A
#
# COMPACT_ATOMS: atom_id res chain seq x y z
N MET A 1 9.64 2.26 -4.18
CA MET A 1 9.76 1.42 -2.97
C MET A 1 10.67 0.28 -3.34
N GLU A 2 11.81 0.09 -2.65
CA GLU A 2 12.73 -1.00 -2.94
C GLU A 2 11.99 -2.34 -2.96
N ALA A 3 12.13 -3.14 -4.02
CA ALA A 3 11.35 -4.36 -4.23
C ALA A 3 11.41 -5.33 -3.03
N ASN A 4 12.55 -5.38 -2.34
CA ASN A 4 12.74 -6.17 -1.13
C ASN A 4 11.83 -5.72 0.03
N LYS A 5 11.68 -4.41 0.22
CA LYS A 5 10.83 -3.84 1.28
C LYS A 5 9.34 -4.08 1.02
N MET A 6 8.93 -4.13 -0.25
CA MET A 6 7.55 -4.44 -0.63
C MET A 6 7.21 -5.91 -0.36
N ARG A 7 8.18 -6.81 -0.60
CA ARG A 7 8.05 -8.23 -0.35
C ARG A 7 7.93 -8.55 1.14
N GLU A 8 8.79 -7.96 1.96
CA GLU A 8 8.75 -8.11 3.43
C GLU A 8 7.39 -7.70 4.02
N GLN A 9 6.81 -6.59 3.54
CA GLN A 9 5.49 -6.13 4.00
C GLN A 9 4.37 -7.10 3.63
N PHE A 10 4.43 -7.68 2.43
CA PHE A 10 3.47 -8.70 2.02
C PHE A 10 3.56 -9.94 2.93
N GLU A 11 4.77 -10.44 3.16
CA GLU A 11 4.99 -11.64 3.99
C GLU A 11 4.49 -11.43 5.42
N ALA A 12 4.74 -10.26 5.99
CA ALA A 12 4.20 -9.89 7.31
C ALA A 12 2.67 -9.90 7.33
N ARG A 13 2.00 -9.27 6.35
CA ARG A 13 0.53 -9.27 6.28
C ARG A 13 -0.05 -10.65 6.00
N PHE A 14 0.62 -11.45 5.18
CA PHE A 14 0.20 -12.82 4.92
C PHE A 14 0.19 -13.63 6.22
N VAL A 15 1.27 -13.57 7.01
CA VAL A 15 1.34 -14.25 8.32
C VAL A 15 0.29 -13.74 9.30
N GLU A 16 0.13 -12.41 9.41
CA GLU A 16 -0.88 -11.81 10.29
C GLU A 16 -2.30 -12.28 9.96
N GLU A 17 -2.66 -12.29 8.67
CA GLU A 17 -4.00 -12.71 8.24
C GLU A 17 -4.20 -14.22 8.43
N TYR A 18 -3.17 -15.03 8.15
CA TYR A 18 -3.20 -16.47 8.37
C TYR A 18 -3.43 -16.81 9.85
N VAL A 19 -2.71 -16.11 10.75
CA VAL A 19 -2.86 -16.22 12.20
C VAL A 19 -4.23 -15.71 12.65
N ARG A 20 -4.72 -14.60 12.09
CA ARG A 20 -6.06 -14.07 12.41
C ARG A 20 -7.17 -15.08 12.12
N VAL A 21 -7.04 -15.84 11.03
CA VAL A 21 -8.05 -16.80 10.58
C VAL A 21 -7.93 -18.16 11.28
N LEU A 22 -6.71 -18.65 11.52
CA LEU A 22 -6.47 -20.01 12.01
C LEU A 22 -5.94 -20.09 13.46
N GLY A 23 -5.65 -18.94 14.08
CA GLY A 23 -5.09 -18.82 15.42
C GLY A 23 -3.55 -18.78 15.46
N GLU A 24 -3.01 -18.45 16.63
CA GLU A 24 -1.57 -18.22 16.83
C GLU A 24 -0.70 -19.45 16.53
N GLY A 25 -1.24 -20.66 16.75
CA GLY A 25 -0.54 -21.92 16.43
C GLY A 25 -0.26 -22.11 14.94
N ALA A 26 -0.88 -21.32 14.06
CA ALA A 26 -0.68 -21.41 12.61
C ALA A 26 0.49 -20.55 12.09
N ARG A 27 1.20 -19.80 12.94
CA ARG A 27 2.28 -18.90 12.52
C ARG A 27 3.43 -19.62 11.80
N GLU A 28 3.89 -20.74 12.34
CA GLU A 28 4.94 -21.55 11.72
C GLU A 28 4.47 -22.16 10.39
N LEU A 29 3.20 -22.59 10.33
CA LEU A 29 2.60 -23.08 9.10
C LEU A 29 2.52 -21.98 8.02
N ALA A 30 2.21 -20.74 8.42
CA ALA A 30 2.20 -19.60 7.51
C ALA A 30 3.61 -19.34 6.94
N ALA A 31 4.64 -19.36 7.79
CA ALA A 31 6.03 -19.21 7.37
C ALA A 31 6.48 -20.35 6.42
N HIS A 32 6.11 -21.59 6.74
CA HIS A 32 6.38 -22.74 5.87
C HIS A 32 5.66 -22.60 4.52
N THR A 33 4.41 -22.15 4.53
CA THR A 33 3.62 -21.91 3.31
C THR A 33 4.27 -20.84 2.42
N LEU A 34 4.75 -19.74 3.01
CA LEU A 34 5.48 -18.70 2.29
C LEU A 34 6.76 -19.24 1.64
N ALA A 35 7.53 -20.05 2.38
CA ALA A 35 8.77 -20.66 1.89
C ALA A 35 8.50 -21.68 0.76
N ALA A 36 7.44 -22.48 0.89
CA ALA A 36 7.02 -23.44 -0.14
C ALA A 36 6.44 -22.76 -1.39
N ASN A 37 6.01 -21.50 -1.28
CA ASN A 37 5.45 -20.66 -2.34
C ASN A 37 4.46 -21.39 -3.27
N PRO A 38 3.37 -21.98 -2.75
CA PRO A 38 2.34 -22.58 -3.58
C PRO A 38 1.65 -21.51 -4.46
N PRO A 39 0.87 -21.92 -5.49
CA PRO A 39 0.18 -20.99 -6.39
C PRO A 39 -0.63 -19.92 -5.66
N LEU A 40 -1.24 -20.26 -4.51
CA LEU A 40 -1.96 -19.30 -3.66
C LEU A 40 -1.08 -18.12 -3.21
N VAL A 41 0.16 -18.38 -2.77
CA VAL A 41 1.08 -17.33 -2.33
C VAL A 41 1.48 -16.46 -3.51
N SER A 42 1.76 -17.07 -4.66
CA SER A 42 2.11 -16.34 -5.89
C SER A 42 0.96 -15.44 -6.38
N MET A 43 -0.28 -15.95 -6.36
CA MET A 43 -1.47 -15.16 -6.71
C MET A 43 -1.74 -14.04 -5.70
N SER A 44 -1.55 -14.31 -4.41
CA SER A 44 -1.71 -13.30 -3.35
C SER A 44 -0.66 -12.19 -3.48
N TRP A 45 0.57 -12.55 -3.84
CA TRP A 45 1.65 -11.60 -4.12
C TRP A 45 1.34 -10.74 -5.35
N TRP A 46 0.87 -11.36 -6.45
CA TRP A 46 0.44 -10.61 -7.63
C TRP A 46 -0.69 -9.61 -7.30
N ALA A 47 -1.73 -10.06 -6.59
CA ALA A 47 -2.85 -9.21 -6.18
C ALA A 47 -2.38 -8.06 -5.27
N TRP A 48 -1.43 -8.35 -4.36
CA TRP A 48 -0.81 -7.34 -3.51
C TRP A 48 -0.06 -6.27 -4.30
N GLN A 49 0.73 -6.67 -5.30
CA GLN A 49 1.44 -5.75 -6.17
C GLN A 49 0.44 -4.89 -6.96
N ALA A 50 -0.54 -5.51 -7.62
CA ALA A 50 -1.56 -4.82 -8.40
C ALA A 50 -2.35 -3.80 -7.54
N SER A 51 -2.69 -4.16 -6.30
CA SER A 51 -3.40 -3.26 -5.38
C SER A 51 -2.59 -2.00 -5.01
N ARG A 52 -1.26 -2.05 -5.09
CA ARG A 52 -0.36 -0.94 -4.73
C ARG A 52 0.08 -0.12 -5.93
N GLU A 53 0.16 -0.72 -7.11
CA GLU A 53 0.31 0.03 -8.36
C GLU A 53 -0.91 0.90 -8.65
N ALA A 54 -2.11 0.43 -8.27
CA ALA A 54 -3.35 1.20 -8.37
C ALA A 54 -3.38 2.46 -7.46
N VAL A 55 -2.43 2.62 -6.53
CA VAL A 55 -2.39 3.72 -5.54
C VAL A 55 -1.39 4.82 -5.95
N LEU A 56 -0.92 4.81 -7.21
CA LEU A 56 -0.04 5.86 -7.71
C LEU A 56 -0.83 7.16 -7.95
N VAL A 57 -0.85 8.03 -6.94
CA VAL A 57 -1.44 9.37 -7.05
C VAL A 57 -0.44 10.35 -7.67
N THR A 58 -0.75 10.84 -8.86
CA THR A 58 -0.01 11.98 -9.43
C THR A 58 -0.50 13.25 -8.75
N LEU A 59 0.34 13.82 -7.90
CA LEU A 59 0.04 15.10 -7.28
C LEU A 59 0.15 16.24 -8.30
N PRO A 60 -0.66 17.31 -8.15
CA PRO A 60 -0.55 18.48 -9.02
C PRO A 60 0.87 19.07 -8.99
N LYS A 61 1.38 19.48 -10.15
CA LYS A 61 2.69 20.17 -10.23
C LYS A 61 2.51 21.63 -9.84
N ILE A 62 3.22 22.05 -8.80
CA ILE A 62 3.34 23.47 -8.46
C ILE A 62 4.31 24.11 -9.47
N THR A 63 3.79 24.99 -10.33
CA THR A 63 4.63 25.89 -11.13
C THR A 63 4.46 27.31 -10.62
N GLY A 64 5.33 27.70 -9.68
CA GLY A 64 5.45 29.07 -9.19
C GLY A 64 5.10 29.22 -7.72
N HIS A 65 6.10 29.30 -6.86
CA HIS A 65 5.96 29.98 -5.57
C HIS A 65 7.14 30.92 -5.36
N GLU A 66 6.89 32.22 -5.55
CA GLU A 66 7.15 33.13 -4.44
C GLU A 66 6.13 32.77 -3.34
N TYR A 67 6.60 32.73 -2.10
CA TYR A 67 5.94 32.10 -0.96
C TYR A 67 4.58 32.74 -0.63
N ASP A 68 3.48 32.18 -1.15
CA ASP A 68 2.12 32.55 -0.77
C ASP A 68 1.51 31.47 0.16
N PRO A 69 1.22 31.78 1.44
CA PRO A 69 0.58 30.86 2.37
C PRO A 69 -0.79 30.32 1.90
N LEU A 70 -1.53 31.09 1.10
CA LEU A 70 -2.80 30.66 0.51
C LEU A 70 -2.58 29.55 -0.53
N ALA A 71 -1.50 29.64 -1.29
CA ALA A 71 -1.14 28.62 -2.27
C ALA A 71 -0.79 27.27 -1.62
N GLY A 72 -0.37 27.27 -0.34
CA GLY A 72 -0.18 26.05 0.45
C GLY A 72 -1.47 25.40 0.96
N ALA A 73 -2.56 26.16 1.10
CA ALA A 73 -3.88 25.60 1.41
C ALA A 73 -4.52 24.97 0.16
N ASP A 74 -4.51 25.71 -0.96
CA ASP A 74 -5.04 25.25 -2.24
C ASP A 74 -4.28 24.03 -2.78
N TYR A 75 -2.97 23.96 -2.54
CA TYR A 75 -2.17 22.78 -2.90
C TYR A 75 -2.54 21.54 -2.08
N ARG A 76 -2.79 21.70 -0.78
CA ARG A 76 -3.21 20.59 0.09
C ARG A 76 -4.57 20.05 -0.34
N GLU A 77 -5.49 20.95 -0.70
CA GLU A 77 -6.80 20.56 -1.21
C GLU A 77 -6.69 19.87 -2.58
N GLY A 78 -5.90 20.42 -3.51
CA GLY A 78 -5.66 19.77 -4.80
C GLY A 78 -4.99 18.39 -4.68
N CYS A 79 -4.12 18.20 -3.68
CA CYS A 79 -3.58 16.88 -3.36
C CYS A 79 -4.65 15.94 -2.80
N ARG A 80 -5.51 16.44 -1.88
CA ARG A 80 -6.63 15.67 -1.32
C ARG A 80 -7.58 15.21 -2.42
N GLU A 81 -8.02 16.12 -3.28
CA GLU A 81 -8.91 15.83 -4.42
C GLU A 81 -8.28 14.81 -5.37
N ALA A 82 -6.99 14.95 -5.71
CA ALA A 82 -6.29 14.00 -6.57
C ALA A 82 -6.21 12.59 -5.95
N ILE A 83 -6.06 12.50 -4.63
CA ILE A 83 -6.06 11.21 -3.90
C ILE A 83 -7.49 10.63 -3.86
N GLU A 84 -8.50 11.44 -3.55
CA GLU A 84 -9.91 11.02 -3.45
C GLU A 84 -10.51 10.63 -4.81
N ALA A 85 -10.10 11.27 -5.90
CA ALA A 85 -10.49 10.90 -7.27
C ALA A 85 -10.05 9.48 -7.67
N GLN A 86 -9.04 8.92 -6.99
CA GLN A 86 -8.63 7.53 -7.15
C GLN A 86 -9.38 6.57 -6.21
N GLY A 87 -10.38 7.05 -5.48
CA GLY A 87 -11.19 6.27 -4.53
C GLY A 87 -10.51 6.03 -3.19
N LEU A 88 -9.41 6.73 -2.90
CA LEU A 88 -8.65 6.59 -1.65
C LEU A 88 -9.14 7.58 -0.60
N LYS A 89 -9.15 7.17 0.67
CA LYS A 89 -9.56 8.02 1.80
C LYS A 89 -8.37 8.84 2.32
N VAL A 90 -8.58 10.14 2.55
CA VAL A 90 -7.56 11.06 3.08
C VAL A 90 -7.94 11.50 4.50
N ALA A 91 -7.06 11.26 5.48
CA ALA A 91 -7.26 11.74 6.85
C ALA A 91 -7.02 13.26 6.97
N PRO A 92 -7.60 13.95 7.98
CA PRO A 92 -7.33 15.36 8.27
C PRO A 92 -5.87 15.62 8.66
#